data_AF-A0A846UML2-F1
#
_entry.id   AF-A0A846UML2-F1
#
_cell.length_a   1.000
_cell.length_b   1.000
_cell.length_c   1.000
_cell.angle_alpha   90.00
_cell.angle_beta   90.00
_cell.angle_gamma   90.00
#
_symmetry.space_group_name_H-M   'P 1'
#
loop_
_entity.id
_entity.type
_entity.pdbx_description
1 polymer ?
#
loop_
_entity_poly.entity_id
_entity_poly.type
_entity_poly.pdbx_seq_one_letter_code
_entity_poly.pdbx_strand_id
1 'polypeptide(L)'
;MGKRAEAQGPQWHVAMQPGKRRKLDLTRRWAQLLNEVAQFKASVRAKVEHSFHAIKNLFRRKKVRYKGLAKNEAQLFRLFGLANIVIAKRRLLDIHARGAS
;
A
#
# COMPACT_ATOMS: atom_id res chain seq x y z
N MET A 1 -2.54 -39.03 5.77
CA MET A 1 -1.60 -37.93 6.06
C MET A 1 -2.38 -36.64 6.31
N GLY A 2 -2.79 -36.40 7.56
CA GLY A 2 -3.53 -35.19 7.93
C GLY A 2 -2.63 -33.96 7.90
N LYS A 3 -3.16 -32.81 7.45
CA LYS A 3 -2.44 -31.52 7.50
C LYS A 3 -2.08 -31.24 8.97
N ARG A 4 -0.79 -30.98 9.25
CA ARG A 4 -0.27 -30.61 10.58
C ARG A 4 -1.06 -29.42 11.12
N ALA A 5 -1.38 -29.40 12.42
CA ALA A 5 -2.17 -28.32 13.04
C ALA A 5 -1.56 -26.93 12.81
N GLU A 6 -0.22 -26.85 12.75
CA GLU A 6 0.55 -25.63 12.47
C GLU A 6 0.37 -25.08 11.04
N ALA A 7 -0.15 -25.87 10.10
CA ALA A 7 -0.39 -25.45 8.72
C ALA A 7 -1.74 -24.75 8.53
N GLN A 8 -2.53 -24.57 9.60
CA GLN A 8 -3.71 -23.70 9.59
C GLN A 8 -3.24 -22.24 9.64
N GLY A 9 -2.84 -21.73 8.46
CA GLY A 9 -2.50 -20.33 8.30
C GLY A 9 -3.68 -19.40 8.60
N PRO A 10 -3.43 -18.09 8.76
CA PRO A 10 -4.47 -17.13 9.08
C PRO A 10 -5.52 -17.02 7.95
N GLN A 11 -6.75 -16.68 8.32
CA GLN A 11 -7.79 -16.39 7.34
C GLN A 11 -7.50 -15.06 6.63
N TRP A 12 -7.17 -15.11 5.34
CA TRP A 12 -6.85 -13.93 4.54
C TRP A 12 -8.10 -13.30 3.93
N HIS A 13 -8.32 -12.01 4.18
CA HIS A 13 -9.43 -11.25 3.57
C HIS A 13 -8.96 -10.38 2.39
N VAL A 14 -8.82 -11.00 1.22
CA VAL A 14 -8.37 -10.33 -0.02
C VAL A 14 -9.48 -9.44 -0.60
N ALA A 15 -9.10 -8.34 -1.28
CA ALA A 15 -10.05 -7.50 -2.00
C ALA A 15 -10.71 -8.28 -3.16
N MET A 16 -12.00 -8.03 -3.39
CA MET A 16 -12.75 -8.68 -4.46
C MET A 16 -12.19 -8.29 -5.83
N GLN A 17 -12.10 -9.27 -6.75
CA GLN A 17 -11.66 -9.01 -8.13
C GLN A 17 -12.62 -8.07 -8.88
N PRO A 18 -12.13 -7.18 -9.76
CA PRO A 18 -12.97 -6.23 -10.51
C PRO A 18 -14.10 -6.88 -11.30
N GLY A 19 -13.85 -8.05 -11.91
CA GLY A 19 -14.86 -8.77 -12.69
C GLY A 19 -16.02 -9.31 -11.84
N LYS A 20 -15.74 -9.76 -10.61
CA LYS A 20 -16.78 -10.19 -9.66
C LYS A 20 -17.53 -9.00 -9.06
N ARG A 21 -16.80 -7.91 -8.81
CA ARG A 21 -17.34 -6.64 -8.30
C ARG A 21 -18.37 -6.03 -9.26
N ARG A 22 -18.12 -6.07 -10.57
CA ARG A 22 -19.07 -5.58 -11.60
C ARG A 22 -20.39 -6.35 -11.65
N LYS A 23 -20.41 -7.60 -11.17
CA LYS A 23 -21.61 -8.45 -11.16
C LYS A 23 -22.45 -8.30 -9.88
N LEU A 24 -22.03 -7.45 -8.94
CA LEU A 24 -22.78 -7.21 -7.71
C LEU A 24 -24.08 -6.45 -8.00
N ASP A 25 -25.17 -6.94 -7.43
CA ASP A 25 -26.46 -6.25 -7.44
C ASP A 25 -26.43 -5.10 -6.42
N LEU A 26 -26.06 -3.91 -6.89
CA LEU A 26 -25.90 -2.70 -6.07
C LEU A 26 -27.22 -2.15 -5.52
N THR A 27 -28.37 -2.71 -5.90
CA THR A 27 -29.66 -2.37 -5.27
C THR A 27 -29.70 -2.83 -3.80
N ARG A 28 -28.96 -3.89 -3.47
CA ARG A 28 -28.91 -4.47 -2.14
C ARG A 28 -27.86 -3.77 -1.28
N ARG A 29 -28.24 -3.41 -0.05
CA ARG A 29 -27.35 -2.70 0.89
C ARG A 29 -26.05 -3.45 1.20
N TRP A 30 -26.10 -4.77 1.39
CA TRP A 30 -24.90 -5.57 1.68
C TRP A 30 -23.91 -5.57 0.50
N ALA A 31 -24.40 -5.54 -0.74
CA ALA A 31 -23.57 -5.53 -1.94
C ALA A 31 -22.85 -4.19 -2.11
N GLN A 32 -23.52 -3.08 -1.75
CA GLN A 32 -22.91 -1.75 -1.69
C GLN A 32 -21.75 -1.71 -0.67
N LEU A 33 -21.98 -2.23 0.54
CA LEU A 33 -20.94 -2.28 1.58
C LEU A 33 -19.73 -3.12 1.15
N LEU A 34 -19.95 -4.27 0.52
CA LEU A 34 -18.87 -5.09 -0.03
C LEU A 34 -18.08 -4.34 -1.12
N ASN A 35 -18.78 -3.60 -1.97
CA ASN A 35 -18.20 -2.79 -3.04
C ASN A 35 -17.29 -1.68 -2.46
N GLU A 36 -17.75 -0.98 -1.42
CA GLU A 36 -16.99 0.05 -0.71
C GLU A 36 -15.75 -0.52 -0.02
N VAL A 37 -15.89 -1.63 0.71
CA VAL A 37 -14.76 -2.29 1.38
C VAL A 37 -13.70 -2.74 0.37
N ALA A 38 -14.11 -3.31 -0.76
CA ALA A 38 -13.18 -3.69 -1.82
C ALA A 38 -12.45 -2.46 -2.41
N GLN A 39 -13.15 -1.35 -2.61
CA GLN A 39 -12.56 -0.09 -3.08
C GLN A 39 -11.58 0.50 -2.07
N PHE A 40 -11.93 0.49 -0.80
CA PHE A 40 -11.08 0.99 0.27
C PHE A 40 -9.76 0.21 0.33
N LYS A 41 -9.84 -1.13 0.32
CA LYS A 41 -8.64 -2.00 0.26
C LYS A 41 -7.78 -1.70 -0.96
N ALA A 42 -8.38 -1.49 -2.13
CA ALA A 42 -7.67 -1.14 -3.36
C ALA A 42 -7.01 0.26 -3.28
N SER A 43 -7.68 1.25 -2.68
CA SER A 43 -7.13 2.60 -2.47
C SER A 43 -5.92 2.59 -1.54
N VAL A 44 -6.01 1.86 -0.42
CA VAL A 44 -4.89 1.67 0.50
C VAL A 44 -3.70 1.03 -0.23
N ARG A 45 -3.96 -0.01 -1.03
CA ARG A 45 -2.93 -0.67 -1.83
C ARG A 45 -2.25 0.30 -2.79
N ALA A 46 -3.02 1.11 -3.52
CA ALA A 46 -2.47 2.09 -4.46
C ALA A 46 -1.54 3.12 -3.77
N LYS A 47 -1.91 3.60 -2.58
CA LYS A 47 -1.07 4.52 -1.78
C LYS A 47 0.25 3.86 -1.38
N VAL A 48 0.20 2.61 -0.92
CA VAL A 48 1.38 1.85 -0.51
C VAL A 48 2.28 1.57 -1.71
N GLU A 49 1.72 1.07 -2.82
CA GLU A 49 2.46 0.77 -4.05
C GLU A 49 3.22 2.00 -4.59
N HIS A 50 2.66 3.21 -4.46
CA HIS A 50 3.34 4.44 -4.88
C HIS A 50 4.63 4.69 -4.09
N SER A 51 4.62 4.50 -2.76
CA SER A 51 5.82 4.64 -1.93
C SER A 51 6.87 3.59 -2.29
N PHE A 52 6.45 2.35 -2.52
CA PHE A 52 7.35 1.29 -3.00
C PHE A 52 7.95 1.62 -4.37
N HIS A 53 7.17 2.21 -5.27
CA HIS A 53 7.65 2.64 -6.59
C HIS A 53 8.73 3.71 -6.45
N ALA A 54 8.50 4.74 -5.63
CA ALA A 54 9.50 5.77 -5.35
C ALA A 54 10.80 5.16 -4.80
N ILE A 55 10.72 4.24 -3.83
CA ILE A 55 11.91 3.58 -3.26
C ILE A 55 12.68 2.77 -4.31
N LYS A 56 11.97 1.99 -5.11
CA LYS A 56 12.60 1.09 -6.10
C LYS A 56 13.21 1.85 -7.28
N ASN A 57 12.56 2.94 -7.73
CA ASN A 57 12.94 3.63 -8.95
C ASN A 57 13.70 4.93 -8.69
N LEU A 58 13.16 5.83 -7.84
CA LEU A 58 13.81 7.10 -7.53
C LEU A 58 15.05 6.88 -6.66
N PHE A 59 14.91 6.16 -5.55
CA PHE A 59 16.02 5.87 -4.65
C PHE A 59 16.85 4.64 -5.06
N ARG A 60 16.49 3.98 -6.17
CA ARG A 60 17.19 2.83 -6.78
C ARG A 60 17.44 1.65 -5.84
N ARG A 61 16.65 1.51 -4.76
CA ARG A 61 16.80 0.43 -3.77
C ARG A 61 16.02 -0.81 -4.18
N LYS A 62 16.50 -1.51 -5.22
CA LYS A 62 15.84 -2.71 -5.77
C LYS A 62 16.21 -4.02 -5.06
N LYS A 63 17.44 -4.12 -4.52
CA LYS A 63 17.97 -5.32 -3.86
C LYS A 63 18.44 -5.01 -2.44
N VAL A 64 18.29 -5.98 -1.53
CA VAL A 64 18.87 -5.94 -0.18
C VAL A 64 20.39 -5.98 -0.26
N ARG A 65 21.06 -5.38 0.73
CA ARG A 65 22.52 -5.42 0.83
C ARG A 65 22.92 -6.51 1.84
N TYR A 66 24.03 -7.19 1.60
CA TYR A 66 24.61 -8.12 2.56
C TYR A 66 25.30 -7.35 3.71
N LYS A 67 24.49 -6.71 4.56
CA LYS A 67 24.94 -5.90 5.72
C LYS A 67 24.19 -6.26 7.02
N GLY A 68 23.41 -7.35 7.03
CA GLY A 68 22.57 -7.76 8.16
C GLY A 68 21.16 -7.18 8.13
N LEU A 69 20.23 -7.83 8.84
CA LEU A 69 18.79 -7.49 8.81
C LEU A 69 18.53 -6.09 9.40
N ALA A 70 19.08 -5.81 10.58
CA ALA A 70 18.92 -4.52 11.27
C ALA A 70 19.37 -3.31 10.42
N LYS A 71 20.52 -3.42 9.72
CA LYS A 71 21.01 -2.34 8.86
C LYS A 71 20.14 -2.14 7.62
N ASN A 72 19.60 -3.23 7.06
CA ASN A 72 18.67 -3.15 5.94
C ASN A 72 17.32 -2.53 6.34
N GLU A 73 16.80 -2.90 7.50
CA GLU A 73 15.55 -2.39 8.05
C GLU A 73 15.65 -0.89 8.38
N ALA A 74 16.69 -0.47 9.09
CA ALA A 74 16.93 0.95 9.39
C ALA A 74 17.11 1.78 8.10
N GLN A 75 17.69 1.20 7.04
CA GLN A 75 17.76 1.87 5.73
C GLN A 75 16.36 1.98 5.09
N LEU A 76 15.55 0.92 5.16
CA LEU A 76 14.22 0.88 4.57
C LEU A 76 13.30 1.93 5.21
N PHE A 77 13.28 2.04 6.55
CA PHE A 77 12.49 3.06 7.25
C PHE A 77 12.86 4.48 6.84
N ARG A 78 14.18 4.78 6.74
CA ARG A 78 14.66 6.08 6.25
C ARG A 78 14.17 6.37 4.84
N LEU A 79 14.23 5.39 3.93
CA LEU A 79 13.77 5.55 2.55
C LEU A 79 12.25 5.74 2.46
N PHE A 80 11.45 5.08 3.30
CA PHE A 80 10.02 5.33 3.37
C PHE A 80 9.69 6.74 3.87
N GLY A 81 10.41 7.25 4.87
CA GLY A 81 10.28 8.63 5.32
C GLY A 81 10.57 9.62 4.19
N LEU A 82 11.68 9.44 3.47
CA LEU A 82 12.05 10.29 2.33
C LEU A 82 11.06 10.16 1.16
N ALA A 83 10.57 8.96 0.87
CA ALA A 83 9.56 8.74 -0.17
C ALA A 83 8.27 9.51 0.15
N ASN A 84 7.81 9.48 1.41
CA ASN A 84 6.64 10.24 1.82
C ASN A 84 6.82 11.76 1.62
N ILE A 85 8.01 12.30 1.92
CA ILE A 85 8.33 13.71 1.66
C ILE A 85 8.28 14.04 0.16
N VAL A 86 8.87 13.19 -0.68
CA VAL A 86 8.84 13.38 -2.15
C VAL A 86 7.41 13.37 -2.69
N ILE A 87 6.57 12.46 -2.19
CA ILE A 87 5.15 12.36 -2.57
C ILE A 87 4.39 13.63 -2.11
N ALA A 88 4.69 14.11 -0.91
CA ALA A 88 4.08 15.32 -0.35
C ALA A 88 4.62 16.62 -0.95
N LYS A 89 5.74 16.60 -1.69
CA LYS A 89 6.46 17.78 -2.20
C LYS A 89 5.54 18.82 -2.83
N ARG A 90 4.65 18.42 -3.75
CA ARG A 90 3.72 19.35 -4.41
C ARG A 90 2.83 20.08 -3.41
N ARG A 91 2.21 19.33 -2.50
CA ARG A 91 1.35 19.90 -1.45
C ARG A 91 2.12 20.83 -0.52
N LEU A 92 3.34 20.46 -0.15
CA LEU A 92 4.19 21.28 0.73
C LEU A 92 4.61 22.59 0.06
N LEU A 93 4.99 22.55 -1.22
CA LEU A 93 5.37 23.74 -1.98
C LEU A 93 4.16 24.66 -2.26
N ASP A 94 2.98 24.10 -2.55
CA ASP A 94 1.75 24.86 -2.74
C ASP A 94 1.26 25.55 -1.44
N ILE A 95 1.59 24.99 -0.28
CA ILE A 95 1.31 25.64 1.01
C ILE A 95 2.26 26.83 1.20
N HIS A 96 3.53 26.69 0.88
CA HIS A 96 4.51 27.77 1.01
C HIS A 96 4.21 28.95 0.05
N ALA A 97 3.81 28.66 -1.18
CA ALA A 97 3.43 29.68 -2.16
C ALA A 97 2.22 30.53 -1.71
N ARG A 98 1.31 29.98 -0.89
CA ARG A 98 0.15 30.69 -0.35
C ARG A 98 0.44 31.57 0.87
N GLY A 99 1.60 31.38 1.51
CA GLY A 99 2.03 32.19 2.67
C GLY A 99 2.99 33.33 2.32
N ALA A 100 3.40 33.44 1.05
CA ALA A 100 4.33 34.46 0.55
C ALA A 100 3.63 35.57 -0.26
N SER A 101 2.32 35.77 -0.05
CA SER A 101 1.50 36.83 -0.66
C SER A 101 1.07 37.85 0.37
#